data_AF-C1D2U8-F1
#
_entry.id   AF-C1D2U8-F1
#
_cell.length_a   1.000
_cell.length_b   1.000
_cell.length_c   1.000
_cell.angle_alpha   90.00
_cell.angle_beta   90.00
_cell.angle_gamma   90.00
#
_symmetry.space_group_name_H-M   'P 1'
#
loop_
_entity.id
_entity.type
_entity.pdbx_description
1 polymer ?
#
loop_
_entity_poly.entity_id
_entity_poly.type
_entity_poly.pdbx_seq_one_letter_code
_entity_poly.pdbx_strand_id
1 'polypeptide(L)'
;MLQAQVLGRPGEDNALWVTADSGQGRKRLLLDCGAGTLTALPFAEFQAVDHLLFSHLHMDHVGGFDDFFRATFDRAGRENHVWGPPGTAQILSHRFQGYWWNFAPELRGTWLVHDVSAEEVQSFRFEAHEAFAVMHCAGTRGHQGTIIQTAEVSVQVVPLLHHGTSLGFILREPDRLTVDREALAQSKLSPGPWLTQLKHGVSGKLEIQGTVHDAAALAAKLMSREPGDSLAYFTDFLLDESELRRLSVALQNVQSLYAEAQYAPEDSELACRHHHTTVSQVARLAAAAEVKHLTLLHLSRRYRPDRWNDLLGTVRQTFPSASFPDGWIPSSTNLPQECWIAWNQSHQKLPSDGGSQFRGKDSINKMSFRGICAGAALSTLLG
;
A
#
# COMPACT_ATOMS: atom_id res chain seq x y z
N MET A 1 -8.02 -8.99 13.54
CA MET A 1 -9.01 -8.35 12.66
C MET A 1 -8.28 -7.45 11.69
N LEU A 2 -8.41 -7.78 10.40
CA LEU A 2 -7.85 -7.01 9.30
C LEU A 2 -8.92 -6.06 8.78
N GLN A 3 -8.61 -4.78 8.77
CA GLN A 3 -9.49 -3.72 8.26
C GLN A 3 -8.74 -2.93 7.21
N ALA A 4 -9.43 -2.54 6.15
CA ALA A 4 -8.85 -1.75 5.08
C ALA A 4 -9.79 -0.61 4.66
N GLN A 5 -9.20 0.55 4.38
CA GLN A 5 -9.87 1.75 3.94
C GLN A 5 -9.12 2.33 2.74
N VAL A 6 -9.82 2.53 1.62
CA VAL A 6 -9.27 3.29 0.50
C VAL A 6 -9.23 4.76 0.88
N LEU A 7 -8.06 5.37 0.75
CA LEU A 7 -7.83 6.79 0.92
C LEU A 7 -7.83 7.48 -0.44
N GLY A 8 -8.25 8.74 -0.47
CA GLY A 8 -8.42 9.51 -1.70
C GLY A 8 -9.87 9.52 -2.19
N ARG A 9 -10.06 10.07 -3.39
CA ARG A 9 -11.36 10.29 -4.01
C ARG A 9 -11.37 9.75 -5.44
N PRO A 10 -12.56 9.50 -6.03
CA PRO A 10 -12.66 9.15 -7.44
C PRO A 10 -11.93 10.15 -8.35
N GLY A 11 -11.10 9.65 -9.27
CA GLY A 11 -10.32 10.52 -10.15
C GLY A 11 -9.06 11.10 -9.51
N GLU A 12 -8.84 10.96 -8.21
CA GLU A 12 -7.68 11.49 -7.51
C GLU A 12 -6.68 10.37 -7.17
N ASP A 13 -5.50 10.79 -6.72
CA ASP A 13 -4.48 9.89 -6.18
C ASP A 13 -5.06 9.07 -5.02
N ASN A 14 -4.55 7.87 -4.83
CA ASN A 14 -5.10 6.92 -3.87
C ASN A 14 -4.01 6.22 -3.06
N ALA A 15 -4.46 5.63 -1.96
CA ALA A 15 -3.66 4.76 -1.10
C ALA A 15 -4.63 3.79 -0.41
N LEU A 16 -4.12 2.67 0.11
CA LEU A 16 -4.88 1.76 0.96
C LEU A 16 -4.32 1.78 2.37
N TRP A 17 -5.12 2.26 3.31
CA TRP A 17 -4.85 2.15 4.74
C TRP A 17 -5.30 0.79 5.25
N VAL A 18 -4.41 0.04 5.90
CA VAL A 18 -4.73 -1.27 6.47
C VAL A 18 -4.32 -1.32 7.94
N THR A 19 -5.19 -1.84 8.79
CA THR A 19 -4.83 -2.19 10.16
C THR A 19 -5.10 -3.65 10.46
N ALA A 20 -4.12 -4.34 11.03
CA ALA A 20 -4.22 -5.70 11.51
C ALA A 20 -4.12 -5.71 13.04
N ASP A 21 -5.13 -6.24 13.72
CA ASP A 21 -5.21 -6.25 15.19
C ASP A 21 -5.37 -7.68 15.71
N SER A 22 -4.36 -8.20 16.40
CA SER A 22 -4.40 -9.55 16.99
C SER A 22 -5.09 -9.59 18.37
N GLY A 23 -5.49 -8.44 18.91
CA GLY A 23 -5.91 -8.25 20.30
C GLY A 23 -4.74 -8.11 21.29
N GLN A 24 -3.53 -8.53 20.91
CA GLN A 24 -2.30 -8.36 21.69
C GLN A 24 -1.39 -7.27 21.11
N GLY A 25 -1.55 -6.96 19.83
CA GLY A 25 -0.79 -5.96 19.10
C GLY A 25 -1.56 -5.49 17.87
N ARG A 26 -1.17 -4.32 17.36
CA ARG A 26 -1.77 -3.72 16.17
C ARG A 26 -0.67 -3.28 15.22
N LYS A 27 -0.82 -3.66 13.94
CA LYS A 27 0.01 -3.19 12.84
C LYS A 27 -0.77 -2.28 11.92
N ARG A 28 -0.12 -1.22 11.47
CA ARG A 28 -0.64 -0.20 10.54
C ARG A 28 0.22 -0.21 9.29
N LEU A 29 -0.41 -0.53 8.17
CA LEU A 29 0.22 -0.58 6.87
C LEU A 29 -0.42 0.45 5.97
N LEU A 30 0.40 1.17 5.21
CA LEU A 30 -0.04 2.12 4.21
C LEU A 30 0.48 1.62 2.86
N LEU A 31 -0.41 1.27 1.95
CA LEU A 31 -0.05 0.81 0.61
C LEU A 31 -0.26 1.97 -0.36
N ASP A 32 0.81 2.36 -1.04
CA ASP A 32 0.96 3.63 -1.74
C ASP A 32 0.70 4.86 -0.86
N CYS A 33 1.09 6.03 -1.35
CA CYS A 33 0.99 7.30 -0.63
C CYS A 33 0.81 8.43 -1.63
N GLY A 34 -0.27 8.36 -2.40
CA GLY A 34 -0.66 9.40 -3.35
C GLY A 34 -0.91 10.77 -2.69
N ALA A 35 -0.83 11.85 -3.47
CA ALA A 35 -0.94 13.20 -2.92
C ALA A 35 -2.31 13.44 -2.27
N GLY A 36 -2.34 14.08 -1.09
CA GLY A 36 -3.56 14.42 -0.36
C GLY A 36 -4.27 13.25 0.33
N THR A 37 -3.85 12.00 0.11
CA THR A 37 -4.51 10.81 0.68
C THR A 37 -4.50 10.77 2.21
N LEU A 38 -3.41 11.23 2.83
CA LEU A 38 -3.26 11.24 4.29
C LEU A 38 -4.19 12.21 5.02
N THR A 39 -4.78 13.18 4.32
CA THR A 39 -5.73 14.14 4.91
C THR A 39 -7.01 13.47 5.42
N ALA A 40 -7.31 12.25 4.95
CA ALA A 40 -8.42 11.44 5.41
C ALA A 40 -8.15 10.74 6.76
N LEU A 41 -6.90 10.76 7.25
CA LEU A 41 -6.50 10.11 8.50
C LEU A 41 -6.15 11.13 9.59
N PRO A 42 -6.46 10.86 10.87
CA PRO A 42 -5.90 11.63 11.97
C PRO A 42 -4.37 11.57 11.97
N PHE A 43 -3.71 12.68 12.32
CA PHE A 43 -2.24 12.76 12.38
C PHE A 43 -1.59 11.61 13.16
N ALA A 44 -2.16 11.26 14.31
CA ALA A 44 -1.66 10.19 15.16
C ALA A 44 -1.72 8.80 14.51
N GLU A 45 -2.70 8.54 13.62
CA GLU A 45 -2.82 7.23 12.97
C GLU A 45 -1.74 7.05 11.90
N PHE A 46 -1.55 8.00 10.99
CA PHE A 46 -0.51 7.85 9.97
C PHE A 46 0.91 8.04 10.53
N GLN A 47 1.09 8.86 11.58
CA GLN A 47 2.35 8.87 12.33
C GLN A 47 2.66 7.51 12.99
N ALA A 48 1.63 6.68 13.20
CA ALA A 48 1.76 5.34 13.77
C ALA A 48 1.95 4.22 12.73
N VAL A 49 2.13 4.52 11.43
CA VAL A 49 2.43 3.51 10.38
C VAL A 49 3.67 2.69 10.74
N ASP A 50 3.54 1.36 10.67
CA ASP A 50 4.63 0.39 10.80
C ASP A 50 5.35 0.18 9.46
N HIS A 51 4.59 0.03 8.39
CA HIS A 51 5.10 -0.29 7.06
C HIS A 51 4.41 0.55 6.00
N LEU A 52 5.20 1.29 5.22
CA LEU A 52 4.76 1.95 4.00
C LEU A 52 5.18 1.08 2.81
N LEU A 53 4.25 0.68 1.96
CA LEU A 53 4.49 -0.25 0.85
C LEU A 53 4.09 0.41 -0.45
N PHE A 54 5.06 0.73 -1.30
CA PHE A 54 4.80 1.23 -2.65
C PHE A 54 4.63 0.06 -3.61
N SER A 55 3.51 0.07 -4.36
CA SER A 55 3.34 -0.78 -5.53
C SER A 55 4.43 -0.43 -6.55
N HIS A 56 4.57 0.86 -6.83
CA HIS A 56 5.61 1.45 -7.65
C HIS A 56 5.73 2.96 -7.34
N LEU A 57 6.68 3.65 -7.98
CA LEU A 57 7.02 5.04 -7.66
C LEU A 57 6.61 6.04 -8.75
N HIS A 58 5.48 5.80 -9.42
CA HIS A 58 4.84 6.85 -10.21
C HIS A 58 4.30 7.96 -9.32
N MET A 59 4.22 9.17 -9.88
CA MET A 59 3.96 10.40 -9.14
C MET A 59 2.66 10.33 -8.32
N ASP A 60 1.62 9.73 -8.86
CA ASP A 60 0.31 9.54 -8.23
C ASP A 60 0.29 8.49 -7.12
N HIS A 61 1.33 7.66 -7.01
CA HIS A 61 1.50 6.67 -5.93
C HIS A 61 2.48 7.14 -4.85
N VAL A 62 3.45 8.01 -5.16
CA VAL A 62 4.47 8.49 -4.21
C VAL A 62 4.32 9.98 -3.86
N GLY A 63 3.42 10.71 -4.52
CA GLY A 63 3.32 12.17 -4.44
C GLY A 63 3.04 12.73 -3.04
N GLY A 64 2.34 11.97 -2.19
CA GLY A 64 2.06 12.32 -0.80
C GLY A 64 3.15 11.89 0.20
N PHE A 65 4.24 11.29 -0.26
CA PHE A 65 5.31 10.80 0.62
C PHE A 65 5.90 11.90 1.51
N ASP A 66 6.02 13.13 1.01
CA ASP A 66 6.67 14.20 1.77
C ASP A 66 5.84 14.59 3.01
N ASP A 67 4.50 14.50 2.95
CA ASP A 67 3.61 14.69 4.11
C ASP A 67 3.81 13.56 5.14
N PHE A 68 3.93 12.32 4.66
CA PHE A 68 4.25 11.17 5.51
C PHE A 68 5.61 11.33 6.19
N PHE A 69 6.64 11.64 5.41
CA PHE A 69 8.01 11.82 5.86
C PHE A 69 8.11 12.94 6.88
N ARG A 70 7.49 14.10 6.62
CA ARG A 70 7.42 15.24 7.54
C ARG A 70 6.87 14.88 8.92
N ALA A 71 5.95 13.93 9.00
CA ALA A 71 5.35 13.48 10.26
C ALA A 71 6.17 12.40 10.98
N THR A 72 7.08 11.70 10.28
CA THR A 72 7.69 10.45 10.76
C THR A 72 9.22 10.42 10.71
N PHE A 73 9.89 11.42 10.10
CA PHE A 73 11.32 11.37 9.81
C PHE A 73 12.21 11.12 11.04
N ASP A 74 11.83 11.65 12.20
CA ASP A 74 12.61 11.58 13.44
C ASP A 74 11.91 10.80 14.58
N ARG A 75 11.24 9.70 14.26
CA ARG A 75 10.65 8.83 15.29
C ARG A 75 11.75 8.11 16.08
N ALA A 76 11.95 8.50 17.33
CA ALA A 76 12.88 7.82 18.24
C ALA A 76 12.31 6.48 18.74
N GLY A 77 13.15 5.43 18.78
CA GLY A 77 12.78 4.12 19.32
C GLY A 77 11.89 3.27 18.41
N ARG A 78 11.65 3.71 17.17
CA ARG A 78 10.87 2.97 16.18
C ARG A 78 11.43 3.20 14.78
N GLU A 79 11.75 2.12 14.10
CA GLU A 79 12.22 2.15 12.72
C GLU A 79 11.05 2.46 11.75
N ASN A 80 11.36 3.21 10.69
CA ASN A 80 10.46 3.47 9.59
C ASN A 80 10.77 2.47 8.47
N HIS A 81 9.83 1.59 8.13
CA HIS A 81 10.01 0.64 7.04
C HIS A 81 9.29 1.09 5.78
N VAL A 82 10.02 1.21 4.69
CA VAL A 82 9.48 1.47 3.35
C VAL A 82 9.81 0.30 2.44
N TRP A 83 8.83 -0.21 1.72
CA TRP A 83 8.96 -1.33 0.79
C TRP A 83 8.56 -0.86 -0.60
N GLY A 84 9.28 -1.27 -1.63
CA GLY A 84 8.90 -0.96 -3.01
C GLY A 84 9.73 -1.75 -4.03
N PRO A 85 9.47 -1.60 -5.33
CA PRO A 85 10.24 -2.30 -6.38
C PRO A 85 11.72 -1.87 -6.39
N PRO A 86 12.59 -2.57 -7.13
CA PRO A 86 14.00 -2.20 -7.23
C PRO A 86 14.18 -0.75 -7.69
N GLY A 87 15.06 0.00 -7.01
CA GLY A 87 15.27 1.44 -7.22
C GLY A 87 14.55 2.34 -6.21
N THR A 88 13.70 1.79 -5.33
CA THR A 88 12.99 2.55 -4.29
C THR A 88 13.96 3.29 -3.38
N ALA A 89 14.99 2.61 -2.87
CA ALA A 89 16.00 3.21 -2.00
C ALA A 89 16.71 4.40 -2.64
N GLN A 90 17.04 4.32 -3.92
CA GLN A 90 17.68 5.41 -4.64
C GLN A 90 16.73 6.61 -4.78
N ILE A 91 15.48 6.38 -5.22
CA ILE A 91 14.49 7.46 -5.39
C ILE A 91 14.23 8.16 -4.04
N LEU A 92 14.03 7.39 -2.97
CA LEU A 92 13.77 7.95 -1.65
C LEU A 92 15.00 8.66 -1.07
N SER A 93 16.22 8.21 -1.37
CA SER A 93 17.44 8.94 -0.96
C SER A 93 17.46 10.38 -1.47
N HIS A 94 17.00 10.62 -2.69
CA HIS A 94 16.89 11.97 -3.25
C HIS A 94 15.83 12.81 -2.52
N ARG A 95 14.71 12.20 -2.13
CA ARG A 95 13.67 12.87 -1.34
C ARG A 95 14.13 13.20 0.07
N PHE A 96 14.82 12.25 0.74
CA PHE A 96 15.41 12.49 2.06
C PHE A 96 16.43 13.63 2.04
N GLN A 97 17.24 13.72 0.98
CA GLN A 97 18.20 14.81 0.77
C GLN A 97 17.58 16.13 0.28
N GLY A 98 16.28 16.17 0.02
CA GLY A 98 15.58 17.35 -0.51
C GLY A 98 15.42 18.51 0.47
N TYR A 99 16.01 18.44 1.66
CA TYR A 99 15.82 19.40 2.76
C TYR A 99 17.15 19.88 3.35
N TRP A 100 17.12 21.07 3.97
CA TRP A 100 18.25 21.55 4.78
C TRP A 100 18.19 20.99 6.20
N TRP A 101 19.12 20.08 6.50
CA TRP A 101 19.21 19.37 7.78
C TRP A 101 20.15 20.06 8.78
N ASN A 102 19.79 21.27 9.22
CA ASN A 102 20.65 22.09 10.09
C ASN A 102 20.92 21.50 11.49
N PHE A 103 20.05 20.61 11.96
CA PHE A 103 20.13 19.99 13.30
C PHE A 103 20.27 18.46 13.24
N ALA A 104 20.74 17.91 12.11
CA ALA A 104 20.86 16.46 11.93
C ALA A 104 21.48 15.75 13.15
N PRO A 105 22.63 16.17 13.73
CA PRO A 105 23.25 15.45 14.84
C PRO A 105 22.38 15.23 16.08
N GLU A 106 21.27 15.95 16.24
CA GLU A 106 20.31 15.80 17.35
C GLU A 106 19.19 14.78 17.05
N LEU A 107 18.95 14.48 15.78
CA LEU A 107 17.93 13.55 15.31
C LEU A 107 18.33 12.09 15.64
N ARG A 108 17.34 11.22 15.81
CA ARG A 108 17.48 9.81 16.20
C ARG A 108 16.64 8.85 15.35
N GLY A 109 15.90 9.35 14.36
CA GLY A 109 15.12 8.51 13.44
C GLY A 109 15.99 7.62 12.56
N THR A 110 15.55 6.37 12.38
CA THR A 110 16.15 5.39 11.47
C THR A 110 15.11 4.94 10.45
N TRP A 111 15.54 4.86 9.19
CA TRP A 111 14.71 4.43 8.06
C TRP A 111 15.34 3.21 7.40
N LEU A 112 14.54 2.17 7.20
CA LEU A 112 14.87 0.99 6.44
C LEU A 112 14.06 1.01 5.15
N VAL A 113 14.74 1.12 4.03
CA VAL A 113 14.13 1.05 2.69
C VAL A 113 14.49 -0.28 2.06
N HIS A 114 13.47 -0.99 1.60
CA HIS A 114 13.55 -2.34 1.10
C HIS A 114 13.19 -2.36 -0.39
N ASP A 115 14.19 -2.61 -1.22
CA ASP A 115 14.03 -2.87 -2.65
C ASP A 115 13.65 -4.35 -2.82
N VAL A 116 12.43 -4.60 -3.29
CA VAL A 116 11.80 -5.92 -3.39
C VAL A 116 11.79 -6.36 -4.85
N SER A 117 12.63 -7.33 -5.17
CA SER A 117 12.63 -8.02 -6.47
C SER A 117 11.70 -9.23 -6.46
N ALA A 118 11.76 -10.08 -7.49
CA ALA A 118 10.97 -11.30 -7.55
C ALA A 118 11.44 -12.38 -6.54
N GLU A 119 12.72 -12.39 -6.19
CA GLU A 119 13.35 -13.46 -5.39
C GLU A 119 13.99 -12.95 -4.10
N GLU A 120 14.39 -11.68 -4.07
CA GLU A 120 15.19 -11.10 -2.99
C GLU A 120 14.68 -9.74 -2.54
N VAL A 121 14.88 -9.46 -1.26
CA VAL A 121 14.75 -8.13 -0.65
C VAL A 121 16.15 -7.61 -0.32
N GLN A 122 16.54 -6.52 -0.97
CA GLN A 122 17.73 -5.77 -0.62
C GLN A 122 17.35 -4.60 0.28
N SER A 123 18.01 -4.48 1.43
CA SER A 123 17.66 -3.49 2.45
C SER A 123 18.75 -2.44 2.59
N PHE A 124 18.32 -1.19 2.74
CA PHE A 124 19.18 -0.04 2.94
C PHE A 124 18.72 0.74 4.16
N ARG A 125 19.68 1.18 4.98
CA ARG A 125 19.43 1.96 6.18
C ARG A 125 19.88 3.40 5.96
N PHE A 126 19.03 4.34 6.35
CA PHE A 126 19.31 5.77 6.37
C PHE A 126 19.10 6.31 7.78
N GLU A 127 20.02 7.14 8.23
CA GLU A 127 20.03 7.68 9.58
C GLU A 127 19.76 9.18 9.57
N ALA A 128 18.79 9.62 10.37
CA ALA A 128 18.45 11.04 10.47
C ALA A 128 19.63 11.86 11.03
N HIS A 129 20.44 11.27 11.92
CA HIS A 129 21.60 11.93 12.49
C HIS A 129 22.72 12.25 11.49
N GLU A 130 22.70 11.57 10.36
CA GLU A 130 23.60 11.78 9.22
C GLU A 130 22.94 12.63 8.13
N ALA A 131 21.84 13.33 8.45
CA ALA A 131 21.02 14.05 7.49
C ALA A 131 20.51 13.16 6.36
N PHE A 132 20.40 11.84 6.58
CA PHE A 132 20.09 10.83 5.57
C PHE A 132 21.09 10.77 4.38
N ALA A 133 22.33 11.24 4.57
CA ALA A 133 23.31 11.41 3.48
C ALA A 133 23.93 10.11 2.99
N VAL A 134 23.90 9.07 3.82
CA VAL A 134 24.52 7.79 3.52
C VAL A 134 23.45 6.71 3.39
N MET A 135 23.50 5.99 2.26
CA MET A 135 22.70 4.80 2.02
C MET A 135 23.50 3.58 2.49
N HIS A 136 23.32 3.18 3.76
CA HIS A 136 24.03 2.04 4.33
C HIS A 136 23.42 0.73 3.85
N CYS A 137 24.24 -0.20 3.35
CA CYS A 137 23.75 -1.54 3.04
C CYS A 137 23.35 -2.26 4.34
N ALA A 138 22.10 -2.70 4.43
CA ALA A 138 21.53 -3.41 5.59
C ALA A 138 21.32 -4.91 5.31
N GLY A 139 21.85 -5.41 4.19
CA GLY A 139 21.84 -6.82 3.82
C GLY A 139 20.78 -7.20 2.77
N THR A 140 20.89 -8.43 2.30
CA THR A 140 19.99 -9.04 1.31
C THR A 140 19.45 -10.34 1.88
N ARG A 141 18.17 -10.64 1.61
CA ARG A 141 17.56 -11.94 1.94
C ARG A 141 16.68 -12.42 0.80
N GLY A 142 16.69 -13.73 0.57
CA GLY A 142 15.70 -14.37 -0.30
C GLY A 142 14.30 -14.38 0.33
N HIS A 143 13.27 -14.47 -0.49
CA HIS A 143 11.90 -14.73 -0.05
C HIS A 143 11.15 -15.66 -1.00
N GLN A 144 10.14 -16.34 -0.47
CA GLN A 144 9.19 -17.15 -1.25
C GLN A 144 7.85 -16.41 -1.31
N GLY A 145 7.88 -15.15 -1.77
CA GLY A 145 6.71 -14.26 -1.80
C GLY A 145 6.47 -13.47 -0.50
N THR A 146 6.66 -14.04 0.70
CA THR A 146 6.44 -13.30 1.96
C THR A 146 7.57 -12.32 2.28
N ILE A 147 7.25 -11.03 2.38
CA ILE A 147 8.19 -9.96 2.71
C ILE A 147 8.05 -9.43 4.14
N ILE A 148 6.87 -9.55 4.77
CA ILE A 148 6.66 -9.16 6.17
C ILE A 148 5.95 -10.31 6.87
N GLN A 149 6.42 -10.65 8.07
CA GLN A 149 5.79 -11.64 8.94
C GLN A 149 5.79 -11.11 10.37
N THR A 150 4.61 -10.81 10.90
CA THR A 150 4.41 -10.45 12.32
C THR A 150 3.41 -11.40 12.99
N ALA A 151 3.08 -11.16 14.26
CA ALA A 151 2.03 -11.88 14.97
C ALA A 151 0.62 -11.47 14.51
N GLU A 152 0.47 -10.30 13.91
CA GLU A 152 -0.81 -9.73 13.46
C GLU A 152 -1.08 -10.00 11.98
N VAL A 153 -0.04 -9.97 11.13
CA VAL A 153 -0.21 -10.04 9.68
C VAL A 153 1.02 -10.62 8.98
N SER A 154 0.77 -11.32 7.88
CA SER A 154 1.78 -11.63 6.87
C SER A 154 1.49 -10.85 5.59
N VAL A 155 2.54 -10.33 4.95
CA VAL A 155 2.45 -9.62 3.67
C VAL A 155 3.28 -10.36 2.64
N GLN A 156 2.60 -10.82 1.60
CA GLN A 156 3.18 -11.41 0.41
C GLN A 156 3.20 -10.40 -0.73
N VAL A 157 4.21 -10.51 -1.59
CA VAL A 157 4.36 -9.71 -2.79
C VAL A 157 4.11 -10.55 -4.04
N VAL A 158 3.43 -9.97 -5.01
CA VAL A 158 3.17 -10.55 -6.32
C VAL A 158 3.65 -9.53 -7.36
N PRO A 159 4.69 -9.82 -8.17
CA PRO A 159 5.08 -8.92 -9.24
C PRO A 159 3.93 -8.76 -10.24
N LEU A 160 3.66 -7.52 -10.64
CA LEU A 160 2.67 -7.12 -11.63
C LEU A 160 3.37 -6.45 -12.81
N LEU A 161 2.88 -6.69 -14.03
CA LEU A 161 3.46 -6.13 -15.24
C LEU A 161 2.97 -4.70 -15.45
N HIS A 162 3.88 -3.72 -15.40
CA HIS A 162 3.60 -2.33 -15.76
C HIS A 162 4.70 -1.80 -16.71
N HIS A 163 4.89 -0.49 -16.85
CA HIS A 163 6.10 0.10 -17.46
C HIS A 163 7.32 -0.04 -16.52
N GLY A 164 7.67 -1.28 -16.19
CA GLY A 164 8.54 -1.66 -15.09
C GLY A 164 7.84 -2.68 -14.18
N THR A 165 8.26 -2.74 -12.92
CA THR A 165 7.64 -3.60 -11.90
C THR A 165 6.68 -2.79 -11.05
N SER A 166 5.41 -3.18 -11.03
CA SER A 166 4.46 -2.84 -9.96
C SER A 166 4.36 -4.03 -9.00
N LEU A 167 4.24 -3.78 -7.71
CA LEU A 167 4.12 -4.80 -6.68
C LEU A 167 2.66 -4.87 -6.22
N GLY A 168 2.05 -6.04 -6.44
CA GLY A 168 0.78 -6.41 -5.80
C GLY A 168 1.05 -6.94 -4.40
N PHE A 169 0.21 -6.57 -3.44
CA PHE A 169 0.36 -7.03 -2.05
C PHE A 169 -0.79 -7.94 -1.66
N ILE A 170 -0.49 -9.04 -0.98
CA ILE A 170 -1.48 -9.96 -0.41
C ILE A 170 -1.24 -10.02 1.11
N LEU A 171 -2.24 -9.60 1.88
CA LEU A 171 -2.19 -9.51 3.33
C LEU A 171 -3.06 -10.62 3.93
N ARG A 172 -2.55 -11.32 4.94
CA ARG A 172 -3.27 -12.39 5.65
C ARG A 172 -3.06 -12.26 7.15
N GLU A 173 -4.16 -12.29 7.89
CA GLU A 173 -4.08 -12.58 9.31
C GLU A 173 -3.73 -14.05 9.53
N PRO A 174 -3.08 -14.37 10.67
CA PRO A 174 -2.96 -15.75 11.10
C PRO A 174 -4.34 -16.40 11.29
N ASP A 175 -4.40 -17.71 11.08
CA ASP A 175 -5.58 -18.50 11.41
C ASP A 175 -5.94 -18.36 12.88
N ARG A 176 -7.25 -18.26 13.15
CA ARG A 176 -7.78 -18.22 14.51
C ARG A 176 -8.03 -19.63 15.00
N LEU A 177 -7.46 -19.96 16.17
CA LEU A 177 -7.81 -21.19 16.89
C LEU A 177 -9.07 -20.95 17.71
N THR A 178 -10.15 -21.63 17.34
CA THR A 178 -11.42 -21.65 18.06
C THR A 178 -11.62 -22.99 18.75
N VAL A 179 -12.39 -23.00 19.84
CA VAL A 179 -12.68 -24.26 20.56
C VAL A 179 -13.75 -24.99 19.78
N ASP A 180 -13.46 -26.23 19.39
CA ASP A 180 -14.47 -27.14 18.88
C ASP A 180 -15.36 -27.57 20.06
N ARG A 181 -16.58 -27.02 20.09
CA ARG A 181 -17.55 -27.25 21.17
C ARG A 181 -18.01 -28.70 21.22
N GLU A 182 -18.11 -29.36 20.06
CA GLU A 182 -18.56 -30.74 19.98
C GLU A 182 -17.44 -31.68 20.46
N ALA A 183 -16.22 -31.48 19.98
CA ALA A 183 -15.06 -32.25 20.44
C ALA A 183 -14.81 -32.06 21.95
N LEU A 184 -14.97 -30.83 22.46
CA LEU A 184 -14.86 -30.56 23.90
C LEU A 184 -15.92 -31.30 24.71
N ALA A 185 -17.19 -31.27 24.27
CA ALA A 185 -18.28 -31.99 24.94
C ALA A 185 -18.02 -33.51 25.00
N GLN A 186 -17.39 -34.08 23.98
CA GLN A 186 -17.03 -35.50 23.92
C GLN A 186 -15.76 -35.84 24.74
N SER A 187 -14.93 -34.86 25.09
CA SER A 187 -13.62 -35.07 25.72
C SER A 187 -13.65 -35.41 27.21
N LYS A 188 -14.82 -35.34 27.86
CA LYS A 188 -15.02 -35.41 29.33
C LYS A 188 -14.30 -34.32 30.14
N LEU A 189 -13.62 -33.37 29.48
CA LEU A 189 -12.95 -32.25 30.15
C LEU A 189 -13.92 -31.08 30.31
N SER A 190 -13.91 -30.44 31.48
CA SER A 190 -14.70 -29.22 31.67
C SER A 190 -13.98 -27.99 31.08
N PRO A 191 -14.72 -27.05 30.47
CA PRO A 191 -14.16 -25.79 30.00
C PRO A 191 -13.43 -25.03 31.11
N GLY A 192 -12.27 -24.44 30.81
CA GLY A 192 -11.50 -23.66 31.78
C GLY A 192 -10.40 -22.81 31.15
N PRO A 193 -9.61 -22.09 31.98
CA PRO A 193 -8.57 -21.16 31.50
C PRO A 193 -7.50 -21.79 30.59
N TRP A 194 -7.28 -23.11 30.73
CA TRP A 194 -6.37 -23.88 29.88
C TRP A 194 -6.77 -23.85 28.40
N LEU A 195 -8.05 -23.65 28.05
CA LEU A 195 -8.50 -23.49 26.66
C LEU A 195 -7.89 -22.23 26.03
N THR A 196 -7.80 -21.13 26.79
CA THR A 196 -7.13 -19.90 26.33
C THR A 196 -5.63 -20.13 26.15
N GLN A 197 -5.00 -20.94 27.01
CA GLN A 197 -3.60 -21.30 26.86
C GLN A 197 -3.36 -22.13 25.59
N LEU A 198 -4.25 -23.07 25.27
CA LEU A 198 -4.20 -23.81 24.00
C LEU A 198 -4.38 -22.90 22.78
N LYS A 199 -5.30 -21.93 22.84
CA LYS A 199 -5.47 -20.94 21.76
C LYS A 199 -4.22 -20.09 21.54
N HIS A 200 -3.46 -19.79 22.59
CA HIS A 200 -2.20 -19.08 22.49
C HIS A 200 -0.99 -19.99 22.20
N GLY A 201 -1.22 -21.26 21.86
CA GLY A 201 -0.15 -22.16 21.42
C GLY A 201 0.80 -22.61 22.54
N VAL A 202 0.31 -22.72 23.78
CA VAL A 202 1.13 -23.29 24.87
C VAL A 202 1.67 -24.66 24.47
N SER A 203 2.93 -24.92 24.79
CA SER A 203 3.62 -26.18 24.49
C SER A 203 3.93 -26.96 25.78
N GLY A 204 4.09 -28.27 25.66
CA GLY A 204 4.43 -29.16 26.77
C GLY A 204 3.20 -29.70 27.51
N LYS A 205 3.34 -29.89 28.82
CA LYS A 205 2.36 -30.57 29.66
C LYS A 205 1.41 -29.59 30.34
N LEU A 206 0.11 -29.84 30.25
CA LEU A 206 -0.95 -29.12 30.95
C LEU A 206 -1.66 -30.03 31.94
N GLU A 207 -1.76 -29.61 33.19
CA GLU A 207 -2.58 -30.31 34.18
C GLU A 207 -4.01 -29.77 34.13
N ILE A 208 -4.96 -30.62 33.79
CA ILE A 208 -6.38 -30.30 33.65
C ILE A 208 -7.15 -31.31 34.49
N GLN A 209 -7.89 -30.82 35.49
CA GLN A 209 -8.70 -31.68 36.39
C GLN A 209 -7.89 -32.82 37.03
N GLY A 210 -6.64 -32.55 37.41
CA GLY A 210 -5.74 -33.52 38.04
C GLY A 210 -5.11 -34.55 37.07
N THR A 211 -5.34 -34.41 35.76
CA THR A 211 -4.73 -35.25 34.73
C THR A 211 -3.77 -34.42 33.88
N VAL A 212 -2.60 -34.96 33.59
CA VAL A 212 -1.61 -34.30 32.75
C VAL A 212 -1.83 -34.66 31.28
N HIS A 213 -2.02 -33.65 30.45
CA HIS A 213 -2.22 -33.74 29.02
C HIS A 213 -1.07 -33.10 28.26
N ASP A 214 -0.77 -33.63 27.08
CA ASP A 214 0.09 -32.93 26.11
C ASP A 214 -0.71 -31.83 25.42
N ALA A 215 -0.21 -30.60 25.46
CA ALA A 215 -0.91 -29.42 24.96
C ALA A 215 -1.12 -29.48 23.44
N ALA A 216 -0.13 -29.95 22.68
CA ALA A 216 -0.22 -30.02 21.23
C ALA A 216 -1.25 -31.08 20.78
N ALA A 217 -1.22 -32.26 21.40
CA ALA A 217 -2.21 -33.31 21.15
C ALA A 217 -3.63 -32.86 21.53
N LEU A 218 -3.77 -32.13 22.63
CA LEU A 218 -5.07 -31.62 23.07
C LEU A 218 -5.60 -30.51 22.16
N ALA A 219 -4.73 -29.59 21.72
CA ALA A 219 -5.09 -28.57 20.74
C ALA A 219 -5.53 -29.19 19.41
N ALA A 220 -4.79 -30.18 18.90
CA ALA A 220 -5.15 -30.87 17.67
C ALA A 220 -6.51 -31.59 17.74
N LYS A 221 -6.92 -32.02 18.94
CA LYS A 221 -8.21 -32.70 19.15
C LYS A 221 -9.37 -31.73 19.41
N LEU A 222 -9.13 -30.61 20.11
CA LEU A 222 -10.18 -29.75 20.66
C LEU A 222 -10.26 -28.37 20.03
N MET A 223 -9.35 -28.03 19.11
CA MET A 223 -9.35 -26.74 18.44
C MET A 223 -9.68 -26.90 16.96
N SER A 224 -10.57 -26.05 16.47
CA SER A 224 -10.79 -25.82 15.05
C SER A 224 -9.96 -24.62 14.59
N ARG A 225 -9.46 -24.68 13.35
CA ARG A 225 -8.82 -23.55 12.68
C ARG A 225 -9.82 -22.84 11.81
N GLU A 226 -10.05 -21.57 12.09
CA GLU A 226 -10.79 -20.67 11.21
C GLU A 226 -9.79 -19.82 10.44
N PRO A 227 -9.86 -19.80 9.10
CA PRO A 227 -8.97 -18.98 8.29
C PRO A 227 -9.00 -17.52 8.72
N GLY A 228 -7.82 -16.91 8.83
CA GLY A 228 -7.69 -15.47 9.06
C GLY A 228 -8.31 -14.64 7.93
N ASP A 229 -8.63 -13.38 8.22
CA ASP A 229 -9.11 -12.46 7.19
C ASP A 229 -7.98 -12.15 6.19
N SER A 230 -8.33 -11.95 4.92
CA SER A 230 -7.32 -11.73 3.87
C SER A 230 -7.76 -10.74 2.79
N LEU A 231 -6.80 -9.96 2.31
CA LEU A 231 -7.02 -9.03 1.21
C LEU A 231 -5.83 -8.96 0.25
N ALA A 232 -6.07 -8.48 -0.96
CA ALA A 232 -5.05 -8.14 -1.92
C ALA A 232 -5.23 -6.72 -2.44
N TYR A 233 -4.12 -6.03 -2.76
CA TYR A 233 -4.10 -4.70 -3.37
C TYR A 233 -3.25 -4.73 -4.64
N PHE A 234 -3.93 -4.71 -5.79
CA PHE A 234 -3.31 -4.77 -7.12
C PHE A 234 -3.67 -3.50 -7.91
N THR A 235 -2.70 -2.64 -8.16
CA THR A 235 -2.89 -1.41 -8.96
C THR A 235 -1.87 -1.36 -10.08
N ASP A 236 -2.23 -0.68 -11.16
CA ASP A 236 -1.37 -0.35 -12.29
C ASP A 236 -0.69 -1.57 -12.88
N PHE A 237 -1.48 -2.40 -13.56
CA PHE A 237 -1.02 -3.65 -14.13
C PHE A 237 -1.72 -4.05 -15.43
N LEU A 238 -0.93 -4.58 -16.35
CA LEU A 238 -1.39 -5.23 -17.56
C LEU A 238 -2.00 -6.59 -17.21
N LEU A 239 -3.16 -6.90 -17.79
CA LEU A 239 -3.87 -8.16 -17.56
C LEU A 239 -4.23 -8.87 -18.87
N ASP A 240 -3.26 -9.51 -19.50
CA ASP A 240 -3.52 -10.44 -20.61
C ASP A 240 -4.01 -11.81 -20.11
N GLU A 241 -4.28 -12.75 -21.01
CA GLU A 241 -4.75 -14.10 -20.63
C GLU A 241 -3.71 -14.92 -19.86
N SER A 242 -2.42 -14.65 -20.04
CA SER A 242 -1.36 -15.32 -19.29
C SER A 242 -1.31 -14.81 -17.86
N GLU A 243 -1.32 -13.49 -17.71
CA GLU A 243 -1.35 -12.83 -16.40
C GLU A 243 -2.64 -13.12 -15.65
N LEU A 244 -3.78 -13.22 -16.34
CA LEU A 244 -5.03 -13.64 -15.71
C LEU A 244 -4.92 -15.00 -15.04
N ARG A 245 -4.33 -16.00 -15.72
CA ARG A 245 -4.11 -17.34 -15.13
C ARG A 245 -3.13 -17.31 -13.97
N ARG A 246 -2.03 -16.54 -14.10
CA ARG A 246 -1.00 -16.45 -13.06
C ARG A 246 -1.54 -15.76 -11.81
N LEU A 247 -2.18 -14.61 -11.98
CA LEU A 247 -2.72 -13.80 -10.89
C LEU A 247 -3.95 -14.45 -10.24
N SER A 248 -4.79 -15.18 -10.99
CA SER A 248 -5.90 -15.94 -10.39
C SER A 248 -5.41 -17.00 -9.42
N VAL A 249 -4.29 -17.68 -9.74
CA VAL A 249 -3.64 -18.64 -8.84
C VAL A 249 -3.05 -17.94 -7.62
N ALA A 250 -2.37 -16.80 -7.81
CA ALA A 250 -1.80 -16.03 -6.70
C ALA A 250 -2.87 -15.51 -5.72
N LEU A 251 -4.06 -15.18 -6.23
CA LEU A 251 -5.19 -14.69 -5.45
C LEU A 251 -6.06 -15.80 -4.84
N GLN A 252 -5.72 -17.08 -5.01
CA GLN A 252 -6.49 -18.16 -4.39
C GLN A 252 -6.56 -17.98 -2.86
N ASN A 253 -7.75 -18.19 -2.31
CA ASN A 253 -8.06 -18.01 -0.89
C ASN A 253 -7.89 -16.56 -0.36
N VAL A 254 -7.78 -15.57 -1.25
CA VAL A 254 -7.95 -14.15 -0.89
C VAL A 254 -9.45 -13.86 -0.74
N GLN A 255 -9.85 -13.21 0.34
CA GLN A 255 -11.26 -12.87 0.53
C GLN A 255 -11.64 -11.57 -0.19
N SER A 256 -10.82 -10.52 -0.11
CA SER A 256 -11.12 -9.21 -0.69
C SER A 256 -10.03 -8.76 -1.65
N LEU A 257 -10.39 -8.37 -2.88
CA LEU A 257 -9.48 -7.77 -3.84
C LEU A 257 -9.75 -6.27 -3.97
N TYR A 258 -8.74 -5.44 -3.75
CA TYR A 258 -8.71 -4.03 -4.08
C TYR A 258 -7.94 -3.88 -5.38
N ALA A 259 -8.60 -3.41 -6.44
CA ALA A 259 -8.01 -3.36 -7.77
C ALA A 259 -8.32 -2.08 -8.53
N GLU A 260 -7.42 -1.69 -9.43
CA GLU A 260 -7.63 -0.54 -10.31
C GLU A 260 -8.88 -0.69 -11.20
N ALA A 261 -9.41 0.44 -11.65
CA ALA A 261 -10.56 0.53 -12.55
C ALA A 261 -10.33 1.64 -13.59
N GLN A 262 -9.10 1.70 -14.10
CA GLN A 262 -8.61 2.83 -14.88
C GLN A 262 -9.23 2.92 -16.27
N TYR A 263 -9.60 1.79 -16.89
CA TYR A 263 -10.10 1.75 -18.27
C TYR A 263 -11.45 1.04 -18.43
N ALA A 264 -12.31 1.61 -19.27
CA ALA A 264 -13.53 1.01 -19.76
C ALA A 264 -13.23 -0.15 -20.74
N PRO A 265 -14.16 -1.10 -20.95
CA PRO A 265 -13.93 -2.24 -21.83
C PRO A 265 -13.60 -1.84 -23.28
N GLU A 266 -14.27 -0.80 -23.79
CA GLU A 266 -14.04 -0.25 -25.14
C GLU A 266 -12.65 0.37 -25.33
N ASP A 267 -11.93 0.65 -24.23
CA ASP A 267 -10.60 1.25 -24.23
C ASP A 267 -9.48 0.22 -24.00
N SER A 268 -9.75 -1.07 -24.24
CA SER A 268 -8.80 -2.17 -24.00
C SER A 268 -7.44 -2.00 -24.70
N GLU A 269 -7.42 -1.48 -25.93
CA GLU A 269 -6.16 -1.19 -26.65
C GLU A 269 -5.34 -0.11 -25.94
N LEU A 270 -6.00 0.90 -25.37
CA LEU A 270 -5.35 1.97 -24.64
C LEU A 270 -4.84 1.49 -23.29
N ALA A 271 -5.64 0.68 -22.58
CA ALA A 271 -5.23 0.01 -21.34
C ALA A 271 -3.96 -0.80 -21.57
N CYS A 272 -3.95 -1.65 -22.62
CA CYS A 272 -2.80 -2.46 -22.99
C CYS A 272 -1.56 -1.60 -23.28
N ARG A 273 -1.70 -0.53 -24.07
CA ARG A 273 -0.60 0.37 -24.42
C ARG A 273 0.04 1.03 -23.20
N HIS A 274 -0.75 1.35 -22.18
CA HIS A 274 -0.29 1.98 -20.94
C HIS A 274 -0.02 0.97 -19.81
N HIS A 275 -0.05 -0.34 -20.12
CA HIS A 275 0.15 -1.43 -19.17
C HIS A 275 -0.79 -1.36 -17.95
N HIS A 276 -2.06 -1.09 -18.24
CA HIS A 276 -3.18 -1.11 -17.32
C HIS A 276 -4.19 -2.19 -17.74
N THR A 277 -5.24 -2.33 -16.93
CA THR A 277 -6.33 -3.27 -17.15
C THR A 277 -7.67 -2.56 -17.29
N THR A 278 -8.61 -3.20 -17.98
CA THR A 278 -10.00 -2.75 -18.04
C THR A 278 -10.81 -3.30 -16.87
N VAL A 279 -11.91 -2.62 -16.53
CA VAL A 279 -12.83 -3.08 -15.49
C VAL A 279 -13.39 -4.49 -15.75
N SER A 280 -13.60 -4.87 -17.02
CA SER A 280 -14.04 -6.23 -17.38
C SER A 280 -12.95 -7.28 -17.14
N GLN A 281 -11.68 -6.95 -17.38
CA GLN A 281 -10.56 -7.85 -17.09
C GLN A 281 -10.41 -8.04 -15.57
N VAL A 282 -10.55 -6.97 -14.77
CA VAL A 282 -10.54 -7.05 -13.30
C VAL A 282 -11.70 -7.91 -12.78
N ALA A 283 -12.89 -7.75 -13.33
CA ALA A 283 -14.04 -8.58 -12.96
C ALA A 283 -13.80 -10.08 -13.24
N ARG A 284 -13.20 -10.40 -14.40
CA ARG A 284 -12.80 -11.77 -14.75
C ARG A 284 -11.74 -12.32 -13.80
N LEU A 285 -10.74 -11.51 -13.43
CA LEU A 285 -9.70 -11.92 -12.47
C LEU A 285 -10.32 -12.24 -11.11
N ALA A 286 -11.17 -11.37 -10.58
CA ALA A 286 -11.85 -11.58 -9.31
C ALA A 286 -12.71 -12.86 -9.32
N ALA A 287 -13.46 -13.09 -10.40
CA ALA A 287 -14.25 -14.31 -10.58
C ALA A 287 -13.37 -15.57 -10.68
N ALA A 288 -12.29 -15.52 -11.46
CA ALA A 288 -11.38 -16.67 -11.63
C ALA A 288 -10.58 -17.01 -10.36
N ALA A 289 -10.32 -16.01 -9.51
CA ALA A 289 -9.66 -16.18 -8.21
C ALA A 289 -10.63 -16.60 -7.09
N GLU A 290 -11.94 -16.58 -7.35
CA GLU A 290 -13.00 -16.86 -6.38
C GLU A 290 -12.91 -15.99 -5.11
N VAL A 291 -12.51 -14.73 -5.26
CA VAL A 291 -12.55 -13.78 -4.14
C VAL A 291 -14.00 -13.51 -3.73
N LYS A 292 -14.23 -13.13 -2.47
CA LYS A 292 -15.57 -12.84 -1.94
C LYS A 292 -16.03 -11.43 -2.27
N HIS A 293 -15.11 -10.47 -2.26
CA HIS A 293 -15.38 -9.05 -2.48
C HIS A 293 -14.37 -8.42 -3.43
N LEU A 294 -14.84 -7.49 -4.26
CA LEU A 294 -14.01 -6.69 -5.17
C LEU A 294 -14.29 -5.21 -4.91
N THR A 295 -13.27 -4.45 -4.52
CA THR A 295 -13.33 -3.00 -4.36
C THR A 295 -12.52 -2.34 -5.47
N LEU A 296 -13.17 -1.49 -6.25
CA LEU A 296 -12.56 -0.79 -7.38
C LEU A 296 -11.99 0.57 -6.94
N LEU A 297 -10.75 0.87 -7.30
CA LEU A 297 -10.08 2.16 -7.07
C LEU A 297 -9.33 2.62 -8.33
N HIS A 298 -8.51 3.68 -8.26
CA HIS A 298 -7.74 4.20 -9.41
C HIS A 298 -8.64 4.47 -10.62
N LEU A 299 -9.59 5.39 -10.42
CA LEU A 299 -10.56 5.77 -11.45
C LEU A 299 -9.98 6.85 -12.35
N SER A 300 -10.02 6.66 -13.66
CA SER A 300 -9.49 7.65 -14.58
C SER A 300 -10.37 8.91 -14.65
N ARG A 301 -9.73 10.09 -14.57
CA ARG A 301 -10.36 11.41 -14.80
C ARG A 301 -10.93 11.58 -16.21
N ARG A 302 -10.60 10.68 -17.14
CA ARG A 302 -11.15 10.71 -18.50
C ARG A 302 -12.64 10.42 -18.53
N TYR A 303 -13.13 9.67 -17.55
CA TYR A 303 -14.53 9.30 -17.43
C TYR A 303 -15.22 10.24 -16.45
N ARG A 304 -16.45 10.61 -16.81
CA ARG A 304 -17.31 11.42 -15.94
C ARG A 304 -17.92 10.53 -14.84
N PRO A 305 -18.39 11.10 -13.72
CA PRO A 305 -18.94 10.30 -12.61
C PRO A 305 -20.10 9.37 -12.98
N ASP A 306 -20.97 9.78 -13.91
CA ASP A 306 -22.02 8.93 -14.49
C ASP A 306 -21.44 7.70 -15.16
N ARG A 307 -20.32 7.86 -15.89
CA ARG A 307 -19.64 6.76 -16.53
C ARG A 307 -19.02 5.78 -15.52
N TRP A 308 -18.50 6.25 -14.38
CA TRP A 308 -17.98 5.34 -13.34
C TRP A 308 -19.06 4.39 -12.80
N ASN A 309 -20.31 4.85 -12.68
CA ASN A 309 -21.43 3.99 -12.31
C ASN A 309 -21.71 2.91 -13.36
N ASP A 310 -21.68 3.27 -14.63
CA ASP A 310 -21.83 2.29 -15.72
C ASP A 310 -20.72 1.24 -15.67
N LEU A 311 -19.48 1.66 -15.41
CA LEU A 311 -18.33 0.75 -15.28
C LEU A 311 -18.54 -0.24 -14.14
N LEU A 312 -19.00 0.22 -12.97
CA LEU A 312 -19.36 -0.69 -11.88
C LEU A 312 -20.50 -1.63 -12.26
N GLY A 313 -21.49 -1.13 -13.01
CA GLY A 313 -22.56 -1.94 -13.59
C GLY A 313 -22.01 -3.06 -14.48
N THR A 314 -21.05 -2.75 -15.35
CA THR A 314 -20.35 -3.73 -16.19
C THR A 314 -19.60 -4.77 -15.35
N VAL A 315 -18.88 -4.35 -14.32
CA VAL A 315 -18.17 -5.28 -13.42
C VAL A 315 -19.15 -6.24 -12.75
N ARG A 316 -20.27 -5.71 -12.23
CA ARG A 316 -21.29 -6.50 -11.52
C ARG A 316 -21.99 -7.55 -12.36
N GLN A 317 -21.96 -7.45 -13.69
CA GLN A 317 -22.46 -8.51 -14.58
C GLN A 317 -21.62 -9.79 -14.48
N THR A 318 -20.31 -9.67 -14.23
CA THR A 318 -19.40 -10.81 -14.07
C THR A 318 -19.13 -11.11 -12.59
N PHE A 319 -19.05 -10.08 -11.74
CA PHE A 319 -18.74 -10.21 -10.32
C PHE A 319 -19.71 -9.36 -9.47
N PRO A 320 -20.87 -9.92 -9.06
CA PRO A 320 -21.94 -9.16 -8.41
C PRO A 320 -21.53 -8.47 -7.09
N SER A 321 -20.60 -9.05 -6.35
CA SER A 321 -20.08 -8.52 -5.07
C SER A 321 -19.05 -7.39 -5.23
N ALA A 322 -19.01 -6.74 -6.40
CA ALA A 322 -18.16 -5.57 -6.63
C ALA A 322 -18.77 -4.28 -6.07
N SER A 323 -17.92 -3.40 -5.55
CA SER A 323 -18.29 -2.08 -5.06
C SER A 323 -17.19 -1.04 -5.30
N PHE A 324 -17.55 0.23 -5.20
CA PHE A 324 -16.58 1.29 -4.89
C PHE A 324 -16.41 1.41 -3.36
N PRO A 325 -15.36 2.12 -2.90
CA PRO A 325 -15.24 2.53 -1.52
C PRO A 325 -16.45 3.34 -1.05
N ASP A 326 -16.74 3.28 0.25
CA ASP A 326 -17.86 4.01 0.83
C ASP A 326 -17.73 5.51 0.55
N GLY A 327 -18.83 6.13 0.10
CA GLY A 327 -18.89 7.56 -0.19
C GLY A 327 -18.29 7.99 -1.55
N TRP A 328 -17.68 7.09 -2.33
CA TRP A 328 -17.17 7.44 -3.66
C TRP A 328 -18.26 7.75 -4.68
N ILE A 329 -19.43 7.11 -4.57
CA ILE A 329 -20.59 7.44 -5.40
C ILE A 329 -21.84 7.48 -4.54
N PRO A 330 -22.69 8.53 -4.61
CA PRO A 330 -23.98 8.56 -3.97
C PRO A 330 -24.83 7.38 -4.45
N SER A 331 -25.49 6.67 -3.53
CA SER A 331 -26.50 5.69 -3.92
C SER A 331 -27.53 6.38 -4.82
N SER A 332 -27.89 5.73 -5.93
CA SER A 332 -28.89 6.23 -6.90
C SER A 332 -30.26 6.54 -6.31
N THR A 333 -30.46 6.27 -5.01
CA THR A 333 -31.65 6.58 -4.22
C THR A 333 -31.70 7.99 -3.63
N ASN A 334 -30.65 8.80 -3.75
CA ASN A 334 -30.72 10.22 -3.36
C ASN A 334 -29.71 11.03 -4.18
N LEU A 335 -30.19 11.82 -5.14
CA LEU A 335 -29.86 13.24 -5.25
C LEU A 335 -30.66 13.90 -6.41
N PRO A 336 -31.38 15.00 -6.15
CA PRO A 336 -31.83 15.93 -7.18
C PRO A 336 -30.63 16.59 -7.86
N GLN A 337 -30.79 16.91 -9.14
CA GLN A 337 -29.79 17.44 -10.08
C GLN A 337 -29.05 18.73 -9.62
N GLU A 338 -29.50 19.36 -8.52
CA GLU A 338 -29.03 20.65 -8.01
C GLU A 338 -27.78 20.56 -7.10
N CYS A 339 -27.55 19.44 -6.39
CA CYS A 339 -26.37 19.31 -5.53
C CYS A 339 -25.04 19.25 -6.30
N TRP A 340 -25.09 18.97 -7.60
CA TRP A 340 -23.91 18.91 -8.46
C TRP A 340 -23.29 20.30 -8.73
N ILE A 341 -24.10 21.36 -8.72
CA ILE A 341 -23.62 22.74 -8.93
C ILE A 341 -22.76 23.20 -7.74
N ALA A 342 -23.13 22.81 -6.51
CA ALA A 342 -22.40 23.17 -5.30
C ALA A 342 -21.02 22.47 -5.19
N TRP A 343 -20.90 21.23 -5.67
CA TRP A 343 -19.62 20.52 -5.73
C TRP A 343 -18.64 21.17 -6.73
N ASN A 344 -19.13 21.61 -7.89
CA ASN A 344 -18.29 22.28 -8.91
C ASN A 344 -17.84 23.69 -8.51
N GLN A 345 -18.68 24.47 -7.84
CA GLN A 345 -18.33 25.85 -7.45
C GLN A 345 -17.22 25.95 -6.40
N SER A 346 -16.99 24.87 -5.64
CA SER A 346 -15.88 24.80 -4.67
C SER A 346 -14.55 24.33 -5.27
N HIS A 347 -14.55 23.76 -6.49
CA HIS A 347 -13.37 23.13 -7.09
C HIS A 347 -12.99 23.69 -8.49
N GLN A 348 -13.76 24.62 -9.05
CA GLN A 348 -13.35 25.42 -10.22
C GLN A 348 -13.07 26.88 -9.82
N LYS A 349 -11.91 27.13 -9.21
CA LYS A 349 -11.26 28.45 -9.28
C LYS A 349 -9.77 28.30 -9.56
N LEU A 350 -9.46 27.90 -10.79
CA LEU A 350 -8.34 28.50 -11.50
C LEU A 350 -8.96 29.48 -12.50
N PRO A 351 -8.61 30.78 -12.49
CA PRO A 351 -9.11 31.69 -13.50
C PRO A 351 -8.46 31.31 -14.84
N SER A 352 -9.26 30.78 -15.76
CA SER A 352 -8.98 30.84 -17.19
C SER A 352 -9.36 32.23 -17.70
N ASP A 353 -8.46 32.79 -18.49
CA ASP A 353 -8.59 33.96 -19.37
C ASP A 353 -8.15 35.33 -18.84
N GLY A 354 -6.99 35.74 -19.36
CA GLY A 354 -6.50 37.09 -19.44
C GLY A 354 -5.45 37.17 -20.55
N GLY A 355 -5.87 37.02 -21.81
CA GLY A 355 -5.01 37.23 -22.96
C GLY A 355 -4.42 38.64 -22.94
N SER A 356 -3.09 38.75 -22.90
CA SER A 356 -2.39 39.97 -23.30
C SER A 356 -1.43 39.62 -24.44
N GLN A 357 -1.70 40.24 -25.58
CA GLN A 357 -0.79 40.24 -26.73
C GLN A 357 0.49 40.96 -26.33
N PHE A 358 1.63 40.28 -26.37
CA PHE A 358 2.93 40.95 -26.48
C PHE A 358 3.46 40.81 -27.91
N ARG A 359 3.20 41.85 -28.72
CA ARG A 359 4.04 42.19 -29.87
C ARG A 359 5.10 43.17 -29.38
N GLY A 360 6.37 42.83 -29.56
CA GLY A 360 7.48 43.74 -29.33
C GLY A 360 8.79 43.09 -29.74
N LYS A 361 9.24 43.40 -30.95
CA LYS A 361 10.63 43.17 -31.38
C LYS A 361 11.56 44.09 -30.58
N ASP A 362 12.83 43.66 -30.55
CA ASP A 362 14.04 44.43 -30.29
C ASP A 362 14.72 44.31 -28.91
N SER A 363 16.03 44.03 -29.02
CA SER A 363 17.12 44.17 -28.04
C SER A 363 17.34 43.07 -26.98
N ILE A 364 17.95 41.96 -27.42
CA ILE A 364 18.81 41.14 -26.57
C ILE A 364 20.11 41.93 -26.36
N ASN A 365 20.31 42.46 -25.16
CA ASN A 365 21.59 43.00 -24.74
C ASN A 365 22.15 42.22 -23.55
N LYS A 366 23.45 41.99 -23.61
CA LYS A 366 24.28 41.10 -22.80
C LYS A 366 24.14 41.34 -21.29
N MET A 367 24.00 40.26 -20.52
CA MET A 367 24.53 40.20 -19.16
C MET A 367 25.31 38.90 -18.96
N SER A 368 26.58 39.10 -18.63
CA SER A 368 27.62 38.10 -18.42
C SER A 368 27.48 37.42 -17.05
N PHE A 369 27.42 36.09 -17.02
CA PHE A 369 27.78 35.31 -15.85
C PHE A 369 29.31 35.13 -15.80
N ARG A 370 29.94 35.55 -14.70
CA ARG A 370 31.35 35.27 -14.39
C ARG A 370 31.48 34.76 -12.96
N GLY A 371 32.28 33.71 -12.81
CA GLY A 371 32.83 33.19 -11.55
C GLY A 371 31.91 32.16 -10.89
N ILE A 372 32.37 31.00 -10.43
CA ILE A 372 33.68 30.65 -9.87
C ILE A 372 33.92 29.16 -10.11
N CYS A 373 35.05 28.79 -10.74
CA CYS A 373 35.66 27.47 -10.59
C CYS A 373 37.16 27.51 -10.95
N ALA A 374 37.93 26.77 -10.16
CA ALA A 374 39.32 26.31 -10.31
C ALA A 374 40.48 27.27 -9.98
N GLY A 375 41.42 26.75 -9.17
CA GLY A 375 42.79 27.27 -9.12
C GLY A 375 43.62 26.94 -7.88
N ALA A 376 43.77 25.66 -7.52
CA ALA A 376 44.91 25.25 -6.70
C ALA A 376 46.16 25.21 -7.60
N ALA A 377 47.22 25.94 -7.25
CA ALA A 377 48.55 25.74 -7.83
C ALA A 377 49.63 26.06 -6.79
N LEU A 378 50.52 25.08 -6.63
CA LEU A 378 51.78 25.15 -5.92
C LEU A 378 52.66 26.29 -6.43
N SER A 379 53.46 26.87 -5.52
CA SER A 379 54.79 27.36 -5.91
C SER A 379 55.80 27.02 -4.82
N THR A 380 56.85 26.35 -5.26
CA THR A 380 58.09 26.07 -4.55
C THR A 380 59.19 26.91 -5.22
N LEU A 381 60.18 27.31 -4.42
CA LEU A 381 61.57 27.70 -4.76
C LEU A 381 61.92 29.20 -4.88
N LEU A 382 62.73 29.58 -3.89
CA LEU A 382 64.02 30.28 -3.96
C LEU A 382 64.07 31.77 -4.33
N GLY A 383 64.65 32.54 -3.41
CA GLY A 383 65.06 33.93 -3.53
C GLY A 383 65.19 34.57 -2.16
#